data_AF-A0A357V3Z1-F1
#
_entry.id   AF-A0A357V3Z1-F1
#
_cell.length_a   1.000
_cell.length_b   1.000
_cell.length_c   1.000
_cell.angle_alpha   90.00
_cell.angle_beta   90.00
_cell.angle_gamma   90.00
#
_symmetry.space_group_name_H-M   'P 1'
#
loop_
_entity.id
_entity.type
_entity.pdbx_description
1 polymer ?
#
loop_
_entity_poly.entity_id
_entity_poly.type
_entity_poly.pdbx_seq_one_letter_code
_entity_poly.pdbx_strand_id
1 'polypeptide(L)'
;MSLFLSFMNNTKIQTKIFIGFGIVLALLLVISATGGVSLQSGESNFTQYREQAALSNRAAMVQATLQKAQLAVGDYITQSSEDAIAEFEDRISETMNLIETLDSQITDPKRKKTITNAIENLGTYRSAFDQVTSLQTKRNSIAQSRMDIIGPDMEGKLTALMQKSYDETDVSAAYHAAKTQRSLLLMRLYANKFITTNQLDDFDKAMEAAAVMKENIAELQNELFDEDRKATTAEIATMQEQY
;
A
#
# COMPACT_ATOMS: atom_id res chain seq x y z
N MET A 1 67.59 2.06 -37.55
CA MET A 1 67.39 3.14 -38.54
C MET A 1 68.49 3.17 -39.62
N SER A 2 69.78 3.18 -39.26
CA SER A 2 70.89 3.35 -40.23
C SER A 2 71.11 2.19 -41.22
N LEU A 3 70.86 0.95 -40.81
CA LEU A 3 70.97 -0.25 -41.66
C LEU A 3 69.89 -0.32 -42.76
N PHE A 4 68.66 0.09 -42.44
CA PHE A 4 67.53 0.12 -43.38
C PHE A 4 67.72 1.17 -44.49
N LEU A 5 68.21 2.34 -44.11
CA LEU A 5 68.51 3.43 -45.04
C LEU A 5 69.69 3.09 -45.97
N SER A 6 70.73 2.42 -45.46
CA SER A 6 71.88 1.97 -46.27
C SER A 6 71.48 0.88 -47.28
N PHE A 7 70.63 -0.07 -46.86
CA PHE A 7 70.08 -1.11 -47.74
C PHE A 7 69.15 -0.54 -48.85
N MET A 8 68.36 0.48 -48.53
CA MET A 8 67.56 1.18 -49.53
C MET A 8 68.40 2.03 -50.49
N ASN A 9 69.62 2.45 -50.16
CA ASN A 9 70.40 3.28 -51.08
C ASN A 9 71.08 2.48 -52.21
N ASN A 10 71.33 1.18 -52.00
CA ASN A 10 72.10 0.32 -52.91
C ASN A 10 71.27 -0.74 -53.67
N THR A 11 69.93 -0.66 -53.61
CA THR A 11 69.00 -1.63 -54.22
C THR A 11 68.35 -1.07 -55.50
N LYS A 12 68.12 -1.93 -56.50
CA LYS A 12 67.45 -1.55 -57.77
C LYS A 12 66.05 -0.98 -57.50
N ILE A 13 65.62 0.01 -58.28
CA ILE A 13 64.31 0.69 -58.14
C ILE A 13 63.14 -0.31 -58.10
N GLN A 14 63.20 -1.37 -58.91
CA GLN A 14 62.18 -2.43 -58.94
C GLN A 14 62.00 -3.13 -57.58
N THR A 15 63.09 -3.40 -56.86
CA THR A 15 63.03 -4.04 -55.53
C THR A 15 62.41 -3.13 -54.48
N LYS A 16 62.66 -1.81 -54.55
CA LYS A 16 62.04 -0.82 -53.66
C LYS A 16 60.53 -0.76 -53.84
N ILE A 17 60.06 -0.85 -55.10
CA ILE A 17 58.63 -0.90 -55.44
C ILE A 17 57.99 -2.16 -54.86
N PHE A 18 58.60 -3.34 -55.04
CA PHE A 18 58.08 -4.59 -54.47
C PHE A 18 58.07 -4.61 -52.94
N ILE A 19 59.09 -4.05 -52.28
CA ILE A 19 59.11 -3.90 -50.81
C ILE A 19 57.99 -2.98 -50.35
N GLY A 20 57.81 -1.83 -51.00
CA GLY A 20 56.70 -0.91 -50.69
C GLY A 20 55.34 -1.59 -50.86
N PHE A 21 55.15 -2.33 -51.96
CA PHE A 21 53.92 -3.09 -52.21
C PHE A 21 53.71 -4.21 -51.18
N GLY A 22 54.77 -4.92 -50.79
CA GLY A 22 54.72 -5.95 -49.75
C GLY A 22 54.36 -5.40 -48.37
N ILE A 23 54.87 -4.21 -48.01
CA ILE A 23 54.50 -3.51 -46.78
C ILE A 23 53.01 -3.12 -46.81
N VAL A 24 52.52 -2.59 -47.93
CA VAL A 24 51.08 -2.26 -48.09
C VAL A 24 50.22 -3.51 -47.96
N LEU A 25 50.61 -4.63 -48.56
CA LEU A 25 49.90 -5.91 -48.46
C LEU A 25 49.90 -6.47 -47.03
N ALA A 26 51.03 -6.37 -46.33
CA ALA A 26 51.13 -6.76 -44.92
C ALA A 26 50.23 -5.90 -44.02
N LEU A 27 50.17 -4.59 -44.26
CA LEU A 27 49.26 -3.69 -43.54
C LEU A 27 47.79 -4.03 -43.81
N LEU A 28 47.42 -4.36 -45.06
CA LEU A 28 46.06 -4.80 -45.42
C LEU A 28 45.66 -6.11 -44.71
N LEU A 29 46.59 -7.06 -44.59
CA LEU A 29 46.36 -8.29 -43.85
C LEU A 29 46.14 -8.04 -42.35
N VAL A 30 46.92 -7.14 -41.74
CA VAL A 30 46.74 -6.76 -40.34
C VAL A 30 45.38 -6.09 -40.13
N ILE A 31 44.99 -5.13 -40.99
CA ILE A 31 43.69 -4.44 -40.90
C ILE A 31 42.54 -5.44 -41.09
N SER A 32 42.66 -6.39 -42.01
CA SER A 32 41.64 -7.43 -42.22
C SER A 32 41.51 -8.35 -41.01
N ALA A 33 42.63 -8.76 -40.43
CA ALA A 33 42.65 -9.60 -39.23
C ALA A 33 42.07 -8.88 -38.01
N THR A 34 42.47 -7.63 -37.76
CA THR A 34 41.96 -6.83 -36.63
C THR A 34 40.50 -6.43 -36.84
N GLY A 35 40.10 -6.14 -38.09
CA GLY A 35 38.73 -5.85 -38.48
C GLY A 35 37.80 -7.04 -38.24
N GLY A 36 38.20 -8.25 -38.63
CA GLY A 36 37.43 -9.47 -38.38
C GLY A 36 37.22 -9.76 -36.89
N VAL A 37 38.28 -9.66 -36.08
CA VAL A 37 38.17 -9.84 -34.61
C VAL A 37 37.31 -8.75 -33.98
N SER A 38 37.41 -7.52 -34.46
CA SER A 38 36.64 -6.38 -33.94
C SER A 38 35.15 -6.49 -34.29
N LEU A 39 34.80 -6.99 -35.48
CA LEU A 39 33.43 -7.29 -35.90
C LEU A 39 32.80 -8.37 -35.00
N GLN A 40 33.53 -9.46 -34.76
CA GLN A 40 33.04 -10.54 -33.90
C GLN A 40 32.92 -10.12 -32.42
N SER A 41 33.84 -9.30 -31.94
CA SER A 41 33.77 -8.69 -30.60
C SER A 41 32.58 -7.73 -30.49
N GLY A 42 32.28 -6.99 -31.56
CA GLY A 42 31.12 -6.09 -31.64
C GLY A 42 29.78 -6.84 -31.50
N GLU A 43 29.62 -7.96 -32.20
CA GLU A 43 28.41 -8.80 -32.12
C GLU A 43 28.16 -9.37 -30.72
N SER A 44 29.22 -9.85 -30.05
CA SER A 44 29.15 -10.33 -28.66
C SER A 44 28.74 -9.23 -27.69
N ASN A 45 29.30 -8.02 -27.83
CA ASN A 45 28.97 -6.87 -26.99
C ASN A 45 27.50 -6.42 -27.18
N PHE A 46 27.00 -6.44 -28.42
CA PHE A 46 25.59 -6.15 -28.70
C PHE A 46 24.64 -7.20 -28.10
N THR A 47 25.04 -8.47 -28.08
CA THR A 47 24.26 -9.55 -27.50
C THR A 47 24.13 -9.40 -25.98
N GLN A 48 25.24 -9.17 -25.27
CA GLN A 48 25.22 -8.88 -23.83
C GLN A 48 24.41 -7.63 -23.49
N TYR A 49 24.56 -6.55 -24.28
CA TYR A 49 23.75 -5.34 -24.09
C TYR A 49 22.25 -5.62 -24.24
N ARG A 50 21.85 -6.39 -25.26
CA ARG A 50 20.45 -6.77 -25.48
C ARG A 50 19.89 -7.61 -24.34
N GLU A 51 20.64 -8.58 -23.85
CA GLU A 51 20.25 -9.39 -22.68
C GLU A 51 20.04 -8.51 -21.45
N GLN A 52 20.96 -7.58 -21.20
CA GLN A 52 20.89 -6.69 -20.04
C GLN A 52 19.75 -5.67 -20.15
N ALA A 53 19.49 -5.14 -21.35
CA ALA A 53 18.33 -4.28 -21.61
C ALA A 53 17.01 -5.05 -21.42
N ALA A 54 16.93 -6.30 -21.87
CA ALA A 54 15.75 -7.14 -21.66
C ALA A 54 15.50 -7.41 -20.17
N LEU A 55 16.53 -7.72 -19.39
CA LEU A 55 16.43 -7.86 -17.93
C LEU A 55 15.97 -6.56 -17.26
N SER A 56 16.49 -5.41 -17.70
CA SER A 56 16.07 -4.10 -17.20
C SER A 56 14.60 -3.81 -17.48
N ASN A 57 14.12 -4.13 -18.69
CA ASN A 57 12.71 -3.95 -19.05
C ASN A 57 11.79 -4.86 -18.23
N ARG A 58 12.19 -6.11 -17.96
CA ARG A 58 11.44 -7.02 -17.09
C ARG A 58 11.38 -6.53 -15.65
N ALA A 59 12.50 -6.04 -15.11
CA ALA A 59 12.52 -5.42 -13.79
C ALA A 59 11.60 -4.18 -13.72
N ALA A 60 11.56 -3.37 -14.78
CA ALA A 60 10.65 -2.24 -14.87
C ALA A 60 9.17 -2.67 -14.87
N MET A 61 8.83 -3.79 -15.54
CA MET A 61 7.48 -4.37 -15.49
C MET A 61 7.12 -4.87 -14.08
N VAL A 62 8.03 -5.56 -13.39
CA VAL A 62 7.82 -5.95 -11.97
C VAL A 62 7.51 -4.73 -11.13
N GLN A 63 8.29 -3.66 -11.27
CA GLN A 63 8.10 -2.42 -10.52
C GLN A 63 6.77 -1.73 -10.85
N ALA A 64 6.40 -1.63 -12.12
CA ALA A 64 5.16 -0.99 -12.53
C ALA A 64 3.92 -1.76 -12.02
N THR A 65 3.98 -3.09 -12.04
CA THR A 65 2.88 -3.94 -11.56
C THR A 65 2.76 -3.88 -10.04
N LEU A 66 3.88 -3.84 -9.33
CA LEU A 66 3.91 -3.60 -7.88
C LEU A 66 3.30 -2.24 -7.52
N GLN A 67 3.58 -1.19 -8.28
CA GLN A 67 2.98 0.13 -8.04
C GLN A 67 1.46 0.11 -8.19
N LYS A 68 0.91 -0.67 -9.12
CA LYS A 68 -0.54 -0.85 -9.23
C LYS A 68 -1.12 -1.58 -8.01
N ALA A 69 -0.45 -2.61 -7.51
CA ALA A 69 -0.84 -3.25 -6.26
C ALA A 69 -0.83 -2.25 -5.09
N GLN A 70 0.20 -1.41 -4.99
CA GLN A 70 0.29 -0.37 -3.96
C GLN A 70 -0.81 0.68 -4.06
N LEU A 71 -1.22 1.07 -5.28
CA LEU A 71 -2.36 1.95 -5.50
C LEU A 71 -3.66 1.32 -5.01
N ALA A 72 -3.89 0.04 -5.33
CA ALA A 72 -5.05 -0.70 -4.85
C ALA A 72 -5.09 -0.78 -3.32
N VAL A 73 -3.94 -0.93 -2.65
CA VAL A 73 -3.86 -0.81 -1.18
C VAL A 73 -4.29 0.58 -0.70
N GLY A 74 -3.83 1.65 -1.34
CA GLY A 74 -4.22 3.02 -1.01
C GLY A 74 -5.72 3.26 -1.17
N ASP A 75 -6.30 2.74 -2.26
CA ASP A 75 -7.73 2.79 -2.53
C ASP A 75 -8.51 2.01 -1.46
N TYR A 76 -8.04 0.81 -1.08
CA TYR A 76 -8.64 0.02 -0.02
C TYR A 76 -8.61 0.72 1.34
N ILE A 77 -7.49 1.34 1.72
CA ILE A 77 -7.39 2.07 3.00
C ILE A 77 -8.38 3.26 3.03
N THR A 78 -8.65 3.87 1.87
CA THR A 78 -9.51 5.05 1.77
C THR A 78 -10.99 4.69 1.68
N GLN A 79 -11.36 3.66 0.93
CA GLN A 79 -12.75 3.32 0.60
C GLN A 79 -13.23 1.99 1.23
N SER A 80 -12.31 1.12 1.68
CA SER A 80 -12.62 -0.25 2.14
C SER A 80 -13.44 -1.07 1.12
N SER A 81 -13.18 -0.91 -0.19
CA SER A 81 -13.94 -1.60 -1.24
C SER A 81 -13.41 -3.01 -1.54
N GLU A 82 -14.32 -3.95 -1.78
CA GLU A 82 -13.96 -5.32 -2.20
C GLU A 82 -13.25 -5.33 -3.57
N ASP A 83 -13.61 -4.39 -4.46
CA ASP A 83 -12.94 -4.21 -5.76
C ASP A 83 -11.45 -3.91 -5.60
N ALA A 84 -11.06 -3.12 -4.58
CA ALA A 84 -9.66 -2.82 -4.32
C ALA A 84 -8.90 -4.04 -3.78
N ILE A 85 -9.56 -4.93 -3.02
CA ILE A 85 -8.98 -6.21 -2.60
C ILE A 85 -8.73 -7.09 -3.83
N ALA A 86 -9.71 -7.20 -4.73
CA ALA A 86 -9.57 -8.00 -5.95
C ALA A 86 -8.46 -7.48 -6.87
N GLU A 87 -8.39 -6.16 -7.08
CA GLU A 87 -7.32 -5.54 -7.88
C GLU A 87 -5.94 -5.74 -7.22
N PHE A 88 -5.85 -5.63 -5.89
CA PHE A 88 -4.61 -5.94 -5.19
C PHE A 88 -4.16 -7.38 -5.42
N GLU A 89 -5.07 -8.36 -5.24
CA GLU A 89 -4.74 -9.78 -5.40
C GLU A 89 -4.32 -10.12 -6.84
N ASP A 90 -4.96 -9.52 -7.84
CA ASP A 90 -4.56 -9.66 -9.25
C ASP A 90 -3.15 -9.11 -9.47
N ARG A 91 -2.90 -7.86 -9.06
CA ARG A 91 -1.63 -7.16 -9.32
C ARG A 91 -0.46 -7.73 -8.51
N ILE A 92 -0.67 -8.16 -7.27
CA ILE A 92 0.39 -8.78 -6.47
C ILE A 92 0.76 -10.16 -7.02
N SER A 93 -0.23 -10.93 -7.51
CA SER A 93 0.00 -12.22 -8.17
C SER A 93 0.74 -12.04 -9.50
N GLU A 94 0.34 -11.06 -10.32
CA GLU A 94 1.05 -10.70 -11.55
C GLU A 94 2.50 -10.28 -11.27
N THR A 95 2.71 -9.46 -10.22
CA THR A 95 4.05 -9.06 -9.77
C THR A 95 4.90 -10.26 -9.37
N MET A 96 4.32 -11.22 -8.63
CA MET A 96 5.00 -12.45 -8.20
C MET A 96 5.44 -13.30 -9.42
N ASN A 97 4.53 -13.50 -10.38
CA ASN A 97 4.84 -14.25 -11.61
C ASN A 97 5.97 -13.59 -12.42
N LEU A 98 5.95 -12.26 -12.55
CA LEU A 98 6.98 -11.50 -13.28
C LEU A 98 8.35 -11.60 -12.60
N ILE A 99 8.40 -11.50 -11.26
CA ILE A 99 9.66 -11.55 -10.52
C ILE A 99 10.25 -12.96 -10.46
N GLU A 100 9.44 -14.01 -10.40
CA GLU A 100 9.88 -15.41 -10.50
C GLU A 100 10.45 -15.71 -11.89
N THR A 101 9.78 -15.21 -12.95
CA THR A 101 10.30 -15.29 -14.32
C THR A 101 11.64 -14.58 -14.44
N LEU A 102 11.78 -13.39 -13.82
CA LEU A 102 13.04 -12.65 -13.80
C LEU A 102 14.13 -13.42 -13.03
N ASP A 103 13.82 -14.02 -11.87
CA ASP A 103 14.77 -14.84 -11.09
C ASP A 103 15.38 -15.97 -11.92
N SER A 104 14.55 -16.66 -12.72
CA SER A 104 14.97 -17.78 -13.58
C SER A 104 15.98 -17.38 -14.66
N GLN A 105 16.06 -16.08 -14.98
CA GLN A 105 16.90 -15.53 -16.05
C GLN A 105 18.15 -14.82 -15.52
N ILE A 106 18.26 -14.62 -14.21
CA ILE A 106 19.42 -13.99 -13.59
C ILE A 106 20.45 -15.04 -13.17
N THR A 107 21.67 -14.89 -13.68
CA THR A 107 22.83 -15.72 -13.33
C THR A 107 23.78 -15.03 -12.35
N ASP A 108 23.82 -13.70 -12.34
CA ASP A 108 24.67 -12.92 -11.43
C ASP A 108 24.26 -13.14 -9.96
N PRO A 109 25.16 -13.65 -9.08
CA PRO A 109 24.80 -13.99 -7.71
C PRO A 109 24.28 -12.81 -6.88
N LYS A 110 24.80 -11.60 -7.13
CA LYS A 110 24.39 -10.41 -6.39
C LYS A 110 22.98 -10.00 -6.77
N ARG A 111 22.65 -9.99 -8.06
CA ARG A 111 21.29 -9.72 -8.55
C ARG A 111 20.31 -10.79 -8.12
N LYS A 112 20.72 -12.06 -8.13
CA LYS A 112 19.89 -13.16 -7.66
C LYS A 112 19.47 -12.98 -6.20
N LYS A 113 20.43 -12.65 -5.32
CA LYS A 113 20.13 -12.31 -3.92
C LYS A 113 19.13 -11.15 -3.79
N THR A 114 19.28 -10.10 -4.59
CA THR A 114 18.34 -8.97 -4.58
C THR A 114 16.92 -9.41 -4.96
N ILE A 115 16.79 -10.28 -5.97
CA ILE A 115 15.49 -10.80 -6.40
C ILE A 115 14.87 -11.71 -5.35
N THR A 116 15.64 -12.63 -4.76
CA THR A 116 15.14 -13.50 -3.69
C THR A 116 14.60 -12.68 -2.52
N ASN A 117 15.34 -11.66 -2.08
CA ASN A 117 14.86 -10.76 -1.02
C ASN A 117 13.57 -10.01 -1.42
N ALA A 118 13.45 -9.61 -2.70
CA ALA A 118 12.25 -8.94 -3.18
C ALA A 118 11.03 -9.89 -3.21
N ILE A 119 11.21 -11.17 -3.58
CA ILE A 119 10.17 -12.20 -3.49
C ILE A 119 9.69 -12.39 -2.05
N GLU A 120 10.62 -12.51 -1.09
CA GLU A 120 10.28 -12.63 0.34
C GLU A 120 9.52 -11.41 0.85
N ASN A 121 9.95 -10.20 0.46
CA ASN A 121 9.28 -8.95 0.81
C ASN A 121 7.88 -8.85 0.19
N LEU A 122 7.67 -9.32 -1.03
CA LEU A 122 6.36 -9.37 -1.67
C LEU A 122 5.41 -10.32 -0.93
N GLY A 123 5.91 -11.49 -0.51
CA GLY A 123 5.12 -12.43 0.32
C GLY A 123 4.74 -11.83 1.67
N THR A 124 5.68 -11.11 2.30
CA THR A 124 5.42 -10.37 3.56
C THR A 124 4.40 -9.25 3.35
N TYR A 125 4.52 -8.50 2.24
CA TYR A 125 3.62 -7.42 1.90
C TYR A 125 2.17 -7.91 1.67
N ARG A 126 2.00 -9.02 0.94
CA ARG A 126 0.70 -9.67 0.77
C ARG A 126 0.10 -10.10 2.10
N SER A 127 0.88 -10.79 2.94
CA SER A 127 0.44 -11.25 4.26
C SER A 127 0.07 -10.10 5.20
N ALA A 128 0.74 -8.96 5.06
CA ALA A 128 0.40 -7.75 5.81
C ALA A 128 -0.92 -7.14 5.32
N PHE A 129 -1.16 -7.12 4.00
CA PHE A 129 -2.42 -6.67 3.45
C PHE A 129 -3.60 -7.55 3.87
N ASP A 130 -3.44 -8.88 3.90
CA ASP A 130 -4.44 -9.83 4.41
C ASP A 130 -4.83 -9.54 5.88
N GLN A 131 -3.85 -9.16 6.70
CA GLN A 131 -4.11 -8.76 8.08
C GLN A 131 -4.90 -7.45 8.15
N VAL A 132 -4.54 -6.46 7.32
CA VAL A 132 -5.25 -5.18 7.25
C VAL A 132 -6.69 -5.39 6.81
N THR A 133 -6.94 -6.19 5.76
CA THR A 133 -8.30 -6.46 5.25
C THR A 133 -9.15 -7.18 6.29
N SER A 134 -8.59 -8.17 6.99
CA SER A 134 -9.25 -8.89 8.08
C SER A 134 -9.61 -7.99 9.26
N LEU A 135 -8.66 -7.18 9.74
CA LEU A 135 -8.90 -6.25 10.85
C LEU A 135 -9.94 -5.18 10.48
N GLN A 136 -9.88 -4.66 9.25
CA GLN A 136 -10.83 -3.69 8.72
C GLN A 136 -12.23 -4.28 8.60
N THR A 137 -12.35 -5.53 8.13
CA THR A 137 -13.63 -6.26 8.06
C THR A 137 -14.23 -6.45 9.45
N LYS A 138 -13.39 -6.86 10.43
CA LYS A 138 -13.82 -6.98 11.83
C LYS A 138 -14.30 -5.64 12.40
N ARG A 139 -13.59 -4.55 12.12
CA ARG A 139 -13.98 -3.19 12.53
C ARG A 139 -15.33 -2.80 11.94
N ASN A 140 -15.52 -2.99 10.63
CA ASN A 140 -16.78 -2.69 9.94
C ASN A 140 -17.94 -3.53 10.50
N SER A 141 -17.71 -4.81 10.77
CA SER A 141 -18.71 -5.69 11.38
C SER A 141 -19.12 -5.23 12.77
N ILE A 142 -18.18 -4.80 13.61
CA ILE A 142 -18.49 -4.24 14.94
C ILE A 142 -19.32 -2.96 14.81
N ALA A 143 -18.94 -2.05 13.91
CA ALA A 143 -19.69 -0.81 13.67
C ALA A 143 -21.14 -1.11 13.23
N GLN A 144 -21.32 -1.98 12.24
CA GLN A 144 -22.64 -2.33 11.70
C GLN A 144 -23.52 -3.14 12.67
N SER A 145 -22.93 -4.11 13.38
CA SER A 145 -23.68 -5.00 14.28
C SER A 145 -23.98 -4.41 15.65
N ARG A 146 -23.29 -3.33 16.03
CA ARG A 146 -23.46 -2.68 17.34
C ARG A 146 -23.78 -1.21 17.20
N MET A 147 -22.87 -0.41 16.68
CA MET A 147 -23.01 1.06 16.71
C MET A 147 -24.20 1.55 15.88
N ASP A 148 -24.44 0.93 14.72
CA ASP A 148 -25.58 1.24 13.84
C ASP A 148 -26.94 0.75 14.38
N ILE A 149 -26.95 -0.09 15.42
CA ILE A 149 -28.17 -0.61 16.05
C ILE A 149 -28.41 0.09 17.39
N ILE A 150 -27.41 0.03 18.28
CA ILE A 150 -27.48 0.54 19.65
C ILE A 150 -27.56 2.07 19.66
N GLY A 151 -26.79 2.75 18.79
CA GLY A 151 -26.76 4.22 18.72
C GLY A 151 -28.13 4.84 18.39
N PRO A 152 -28.79 4.42 17.29
CA PRO A 152 -30.15 4.85 16.97
C PRO A 152 -31.20 4.44 18.00
N ASP A 153 -31.11 3.25 18.59
CA ASP A 153 -32.10 2.80 19.59
C ASP A 153 -31.99 3.62 20.90
N MET A 154 -30.78 3.89 21.38
CA MET A 154 -30.58 4.83 22.51
C MET A 154 -31.15 6.22 22.20
N GLU A 155 -30.95 6.71 20.97
CA GLU A 155 -31.44 8.02 20.55
C GLU A 155 -32.98 8.05 20.53
N GLY A 156 -33.62 7.03 19.96
CA GLY A 156 -35.06 6.89 19.93
C GLY A 156 -35.68 6.79 21.33
N LYS A 157 -35.08 6.01 22.23
CA LYS A 157 -35.53 5.88 23.63
C LYS A 157 -35.41 7.21 24.38
N LEU A 158 -34.30 7.95 24.21
CA LEU A 158 -34.12 9.27 24.83
C LEU A 158 -35.10 10.30 24.27
N THR A 159 -35.36 10.30 22.97
CA THR A 159 -36.36 11.17 22.34
C THR A 159 -37.77 10.88 22.86
N ALA A 160 -38.15 9.60 22.94
CA ALA A 160 -39.44 9.19 23.49
C ALA A 160 -39.59 9.56 24.96
N LEU A 161 -38.54 9.37 25.77
CA LEU A 161 -38.52 9.76 27.17
C LEU A 161 -38.66 11.28 27.34
N MET A 162 -37.89 12.05 26.56
CA MET A 162 -37.98 13.52 26.56
C MET A 162 -39.40 14.00 26.22
N GLN A 163 -40.03 13.44 25.17
CA GLN A 163 -41.38 13.81 24.77
C GLN A 163 -42.41 13.44 25.84
N LYS A 164 -42.35 12.21 26.39
CA LYS A 164 -43.25 11.75 27.45
C LYS A 164 -43.13 12.63 28.69
N SER A 165 -41.89 12.97 29.09
CA SER A 165 -41.63 13.90 30.21
C SER A 165 -42.20 15.28 29.96
N TYR A 166 -42.04 15.82 28.75
CA TYR A 166 -42.64 17.11 28.38
C TYR A 166 -44.17 17.08 28.44
N ASP A 167 -44.81 16.06 27.86
CA ASP A 167 -46.27 15.92 27.82
C ASP A 167 -46.88 15.78 29.23
N GLU A 168 -46.15 15.16 30.15
CA GLU A 168 -46.52 15.05 31.57
C GLU A 168 -46.13 16.28 32.40
N THR A 169 -45.64 17.36 31.78
CA THR A 169 -45.20 18.60 32.44
C THR A 169 -44.02 18.39 33.40
N ASP A 170 -43.27 17.29 33.25
CA ASP A 170 -42.03 17.00 33.95
C ASP A 170 -40.85 17.62 33.19
N VAL A 171 -40.72 18.95 33.35
CA VAL A 171 -39.72 19.76 32.66
C VAL A 171 -38.29 19.37 33.07
N SER A 172 -38.10 18.94 34.32
CA SER A 172 -36.79 18.49 34.83
C SER A 172 -36.32 17.24 34.08
N ALA A 173 -37.15 16.20 34.04
CA ALA A 173 -36.81 14.97 33.32
C ALA A 173 -36.64 15.22 31.82
N ALA A 174 -37.48 16.07 31.20
CA ALA A 174 -37.32 16.43 29.80
C ALA A 174 -35.97 17.11 29.53
N TYR A 175 -35.55 18.03 30.40
CA TYR A 175 -34.23 18.69 30.33
C TYR A 175 -33.07 17.69 30.47
N HIS A 176 -33.12 16.81 31.47
CA HIS A 176 -32.08 15.80 31.67
C HIS A 176 -32.02 14.77 30.54
N ALA A 177 -33.16 14.39 29.96
CA ALA A 177 -33.21 13.54 28.76
C ALA A 177 -32.54 14.24 27.56
N ALA A 178 -32.84 15.52 27.31
CA ALA A 178 -32.20 16.30 26.24
C ALA A 178 -30.69 16.47 26.46
N LYS A 179 -30.26 16.73 27.71
CA LYS A 179 -28.84 16.83 28.10
C LYS A 179 -28.11 15.50 27.83
N THR A 180 -28.74 14.37 28.16
CA THR A 180 -28.22 13.03 27.90
C THR A 180 -28.12 12.74 26.40
N GLN A 181 -29.16 13.09 25.62
CA GLN A 181 -29.17 12.92 24.17
C GLN A 181 -28.06 13.72 23.50
N ARG A 182 -27.77 14.94 23.97
CA ARG A 182 -26.62 15.72 23.47
C ARG A 182 -25.29 14.98 23.69
N SER A 183 -25.06 14.38 24.85
CA SER A 183 -23.85 13.60 25.12
C SER A 183 -23.77 12.34 24.24
N LEU A 184 -24.90 11.65 24.04
CA LEU A 184 -25.00 10.53 23.09
C LEU A 184 -24.59 10.96 21.68
N LEU A 185 -25.11 12.09 21.19
CA LEU A 185 -24.79 12.57 19.84
C LEU A 185 -23.30 12.95 19.69
N LEU A 186 -22.69 13.54 20.73
CA LEU A 186 -21.24 13.81 20.74
C LEU A 186 -20.43 12.52 20.76
N MET A 187 -20.79 11.55 21.61
CA MET A 187 -20.16 10.23 21.66
C MET A 187 -20.23 9.56 20.29
N ARG A 188 -21.41 9.55 19.65
CA ARG A 188 -21.61 8.99 18.31
C ARG A 188 -20.80 9.72 17.24
N LEU A 189 -20.76 11.06 17.28
CA LEU A 189 -19.97 11.86 16.34
C LEU A 189 -18.50 11.49 16.39
N TYR A 190 -17.90 11.51 17.58
CA TYR A 190 -16.48 11.24 17.74
C TYR A 190 -16.12 9.77 17.50
N ALA A 191 -16.99 8.83 17.86
CA ALA A 191 -16.79 7.43 17.53
C ALA A 191 -16.79 7.19 16.01
N ASN A 192 -17.71 7.84 15.27
CA ASN A 192 -17.74 7.78 13.80
C ASN A 192 -16.52 8.46 13.16
N LYS A 193 -16.08 9.60 13.71
CA LYS A 193 -14.84 10.23 13.29
C LYS A 193 -13.66 9.30 13.50
N PHE A 194 -13.53 8.66 14.67
CA PHE A 194 -12.46 7.71 14.94
C PHE A 194 -12.44 6.54 13.96
N ILE A 195 -13.60 5.96 13.62
CA ILE A 195 -13.70 4.89 12.61
C ILE A 195 -13.18 5.38 11.25
N THR A 196 -13.47 6.62 10.89
CA THR A 196 -13.10 7.20 9.60
C THR A 196 -11.63 7.65 9.55
N THR A 197 -11.13 8.25 10.62
CA THR A 197 -9.82 8.94 10.66
C THR A 197 -8.72 8.13 11.33
N ASN A 198 -9.06 7.14 12.16
CA ASN A 198 -8.16 6.44 13.08
C ASN A 198 -7.36 7.36 14.01
N GLN A 199 -7.83 8.59 14.28
CA GLN A 199 -7.14 9.53 15.16
C GLN A 199 -7.49 9.28 16.64
N LEU A 200 -6.50 9.04 17.49
CA LEU A 200 -6.70 8.79 18.92
C LEU A 200 -7.41 9.96 19.64
N ASP A 201 -7.22 11.20 19.19
CA ASP A 201 -7.95 12.35 19.72
C ASP A 201 -9.47 12.25 19.52
N ASP A 202 -9.94 11.64 18.42
CA ASP A 202 -11.36 11.37 18.22
C ASP A 202 -11.84 10.25 19.17
N PHE A 203 -11.01 9.24 19.45
CA PHE A 203 -11.34 8.21 20.45
C PHE A 203 -11.46 8.82 21.86
N ASP A 204 -10.49 9.63 22.27
CA ASP A 204 -10.50 10.26 23.59
C ASP A 204 -11.73 11.15 23.79
N LYS A 205 -12.11 11.91 22.76
CA LYS A 205 -13.34 12.73 22.78
C LYS A 205 -14.62 11.90 22.81
N ALA A 206 -14.65 10.75 22.14
CA ALA A 206 -15.78 9.82 22.23
C ALA A 206 -15.92 9.27 23.65
N MET A 207 -14.80 8.90 24.28
CA MET A 207 -14.76 8.39 25.65
C MET A 207 -15.11 9.45 26.69
N GLU A 208 -14.66 10.70 26.50
CA GLU A 208 -15.06 11.84 27.32
C GLU A 208 -16.59 12.07 27.25
N ALA A 209 -17.13 12.10 26.03
CA ALA A 209 -18.58 12.23 25.83
C ALA A 209 -19.36 11.04 26.43
N ALA A 210 -18.81 9.83 26.38
CA ALA A 210 -19.36 8.66 27.04
C ALA A 210 -19.37 8.82 28.57
N ALA A 211 -18.27 9.29 29.18
CA ALA A 211 -18.22 9.54 30.62
C ALA A 211 -19.29 10.55 31.04
N VAL A 212 -19.41 11.67 30.31
CA VAL A 212 -20.44 12.69 30.55
C VAL A 212 -21.85 12.13 30.33
N MET A 213 -22.05 11.27 29.33
CA MET A 213 -23.34 10.59 29.12
C MET A 213 -23.71 9.72 30.32
N LYS A 214 -22.75 8.99 30.88
CA LYS A 214 -22.97 8.13 32.06
C LYS A 214 -23.41 8.93 33.28
N GLU A 215 -22.76 10.08 33.50
CA GLU A 215 -23.16 11.02 34.56
C GLU A 215 -24.58 11.56 34.34
N ASN A 216 -24.89 11.98 33.10
CA ASN A 216 -26.22 12.50 32.76
C ASN A 216 -27.33 11.44 32.90
N ILE A 217 -27.05 10.17 32.57
CA ILE A 217 -27.99 9.06 32.80
C ILE A 217 -28.26 8.88 34.29
N ALA A 218 -27.23 8.94 35.14
CA ALA A 218 -27.40 8.83 36.58
C ALA A 218 -28.21 9.99 37.17
N GLU A 219 -27.97 11.23 36.70
CA GLU A 219 -28.79 12.38 37.06
C GLU A 219 -30.26 12.17 36.64
N LEU A 220 -30.49 11.77 35.39
CA LEU A 220 -31.83 11.52 34.87
C LEU A 220 -32.55 10.42 35.66
N GLN A 221 -31.87 9.34 36.01
CA GLN A 221 -32.44 8.26 36.84
C GLN A 221 -32.91 8.75 38.21
N ASN A 222 -32.19 9.69 38.82
CA ASN A 222 -32.55 10.24 40.12
C ASN A 222 -33.76 11.18 40.06
N GLU A 223 -33.99 11.84 38.92
CA GLU A 223 -35.15 12.72 38.70
C GLU A 223 -36.44 11.94 38.40
N LEU A 224 -36.33 10.69 37.94
CA LEU A 224 -37.47 9.88 37.53
C LEU A 224 -38.14 9.18 38.71
N PHE A 225 -39.46 9.36 38.83
CA PHE A 225 -40.28 8.65 39.82
C PHE A 225 -41.00 7.42 39.24
N ASP A 226 -41.33 7.46 37.95
CA ASP A 226 -42.03 6.41 37.22
C ASP A 226 -41.14 5.18 36.96
N GLU A 227 -41.63 3.99 37.33
CA GLU A 227 -40.85 2.75 37.23
C GLU A 227 -40.56 2.36 35.76
N ASP A 228 -41.47 2.64 34.83
CA ASP A 228 -41.24 2.36 33.41
C ASP A 228 -40.13 3.26 32.82
N ARG A 229 -40.12 4.55 33.19
CA ARG A 229 -39.05 5.48 32.80
C ARG A 229 -37.70 5.10 33.43
N LYS A 230 -37.67 4.67 34.70
CA LYS A 230 -36.45 4.15 35.33
C LYS A 230 -35.92 2.90 34.63
N ALA A 231 -36.81 1.97 34.26
CA ALA A 231 -36.43 0.78 33.50
C ALA A 231 -35.83 1.17 32.13
N THR A 232 -36.45 2.12 31.43
CA THR A 232 -35.97 2.62 30.13
C THR A 232 -34.57 3.25 30.25
N THR A 233 -34.34 4.07 31.27
CA THR A 233 -33.01 4.69 31.49
C THR A 233 -31.95 3.69 31.93
N ALA A 234 -32.30 2.64 32.69
CA ALA A 234 -31.38 1.54 33.01
C ALA A 234 -31.00 0.71 31.78
N GLU A 235 -31.94 0.51 30.86
CA GLU A 235 -31.66 -0.09 29.56
C GLU A 235 -30.68 0.79 28.76
N ILE A 236 -30.92 2.10 28.67
CA ILE A 236 -30.00 3.04 28.01
C ILE A 236 -28.59 2.99 28.63
N ALA A 237 -28.48 2.91 29.96
CA ALA A 237 -27.19 2.75 30.64
C ALA A 237 -26.46 1.47 30.20
N THR A 238 -27.18 0.37 30.08
CA THR A 238 -26.63 -0.92 29.63
C THR A 238 -26.20 -0.84 28.16
N MET A 239 -27.01 -0.20 27.32
CA MET A 239 -26.72 0.03 25.90
C MET A 239 -25.47 0.89 25.71
N GLN A 240 -25.30 1.92 26.54
CA GLN A 240 -24.12 2.78 26.53
C GLN A 240 -22.83 1.99 26.78
N GLU A 241 -22.84 1.03 27.72
CA GLU A 241 -21.66 0.21 28.01
C GLU A 241 -21.34 -0.81 26.91
N GLN A 242 -22.34 -1.15 26.08
CA GLN A 242 -22.18 -2.08 24.96
C GLN A 242 -21.76 -1.42 23.65
N TYR A 243 -22.06 -0.12 23.50
CA TYR A 243 -21.73 0.74 22.37
C TYR A 243 -20.23 1.03 22.32
#